data_AF-X0QBK1-F1
#
_entry.id   AF-X0QBK1-F1
#
_cell.length_a   1.000
_cell.length_b   1.000
_cell.length_c   1.000
_cell.angle_alpha   90.00
_cell.angle_beta   90.00
_cell.angle_gamma   90.00
#
_symmetry.space_group_name_H-M   'P 1'
#
loop_
_entity.id
_entity.type
_entity.pdbx_description
1 polymer ?
#
loop_
_entity_poly.entity_id
_entity_poly.type
_entity_poly.pdbx_seq_one_letter_code
_entity_poly.pdbx_strand_id
1 'polypeptide(L)'
;MDLPRHFYQDGPAFEDIPLERLSGPGVTLQIGIEPGGVIPLTTSTAPPKGFGQLTSSASTPAEQPGWAPTPTCCNTRASISMPPNGSSTRRQELAVDFATPDLPTYQRTARFDWPIRRYLLRHGVLITEHLKPTTGLAGRHAEFIFRP
;
A
#
# COMPACT_ATOMS: atom_id res chain seq x y z
N MET A 1 -3.26 0.14 9.48
CA MET A 1 -2.74 -1.11 8.91
C MET A 1 -3.91 -2.01 8.67
N ASP A 2 -4.00 -2.57 7.46
CA ASP A 2 -5.04 -3.52 7.09
C ASP A 2 -4.48 -4.94 7.19
N LEU A 3 -5.27 -5.80 7.83
CA LEU A 3 -5.00 -7.21 8.06
C LEU A 3 -6.05 -8.06 7.35
N PRO A 4 -5.83 -9.37 7.15
CA PRO A 4 -6.81 -10.21 6.46
C PRO A 4 -8.24 -10.12 7.04
N ARG A 5 -8.39 -10.01 8.37
CA ARG A 5 -9.71 -9.83 9.01
C ARG A 5 -10.43 -8.52 8.62
N HIS A 6 -9.75 -7.56 8.01
CA HIS A 6 -10.37 -6.37 7.46
C HIS A 6 -11.35 -6.68 6.31
N PHE A 7 -11.17 -7.79 5.57
CA PHE A 7 -12.06 -8.21 4.47
C PHE A 7 -12.59 -9.65 4.58
N TYR A 8 -11.89 -10.52 5.30
CA TYR A 8 -12.19 -11.95 5.38
C TYR A 8 -12.46 -12.30 6.83
N GLN A 9 -13.71 -12.62 7.19
CA GLN A 9 -14.11 -12.87 8.58
C GLN A 9 -13.31 -14.00 9.25
N ASP A 10 -12.90 -14.98 8.46
CA ASP A 10 -12.07 -16.12 8.83
C ASP A 10 -10.55 -15.83 8.73
N GLY A 11 -10.16 -14.64 8.28
CA GLY A 11 -8.78 -14.21 8.23
C GLY A 11 -8.19 -13.93 9.61
N PRO A 12 -6.86 -14.00 9.77
CA PRO A 12 -6.19 -13.61 11.02
C PRO A 12 -6.47 -12.15 11.35
N ALA A 13 -6.81 -11.90 12.63
CA ALA A 13 -6.82 -10.57 13.21
C ALA A 13 -5.41 -10.14 13.61
N PHE A 14 -5.31 -8.96 14.21
CA PHE A 14 -4.05 -8.38 14.64
C PHE A 14 -3.32 -9.28 15.65
N GLU A 15 -4.04 -9.76 16.66
CA GLU A 15 -3.53 -10.67 17.69
C GLU A 15 -3.04 -12.03 17.15
N ASP A 16 -3.48 -12.41 15.94
CA ASP A 16 -3.09 -13.64 15.27
C ASP A 16 -1.83 -13.47 14.40
N ILE A 17 -1.32 -12.23 14.22
CA ILE A 17 -0.13 -11.96 13.41
C ILE A 17 1.14 -12.14 14.25
N PRO A 18 2.05 -13.05 13.86
CA PRO A 18 3.35 -13.17 14.50
C PRO A 18 4.14 -11.86 14.40
N LEU A 19 4.81 -11.45 15.49
CA LEU A 19 5.54 -10.18 15.55
C LEU A 19 6.64 -10.08 14.49
N GLU A 20 7.20 -11.20 14.06
CA GLU A 20 8.21 -11.28 13.01
C GLU A 20 7.68 -10.82 11.64
N ARG A 21 6.35 -10.71 11.50
CA ARG A 21 5.68 -10.16 10.32
C ARG A 21 5.46 -8.66 10.37
N LEU A 22 5.74 -8.03 11.51
CA LEU A 22 5.56 -6.59 11.74
C LEU A 22 6.87 -5.82 11.71
N SER A 23 8.01 -6.51 11.61
CA SER A 23 9.32 -5.88 11.45
C SER A 23 10.25 -6.72 10.58
N GLY A 24 11.16 -6.05 9.88
CA GLY A 24 12.20 -6.72 9.12
C GLY A 24 12.78 -5.85 8.00
N PRO A 25 13.71 -6.42 7.24
CA PRO A 25 14.35 -5.70 6.15
C PRO A 25 13.35 -5.46 5.01
N GLY A 26 13.48 -4.30 4.38
CA GLY A 26 12.69 -3.94 3.23
C GLY A 26 13.38 -2.91 2.34
N VAL A 27 12.67 -2.49 1.30
CA VAL A 27 13.16 -1.47 0.35
C VAL A 27 12.12 -0.36 0.20
N THR A 28 12.58 0.88 0.08
CA THR A 28 11.74 2.00 -0.34
C THR A 28 11.88 2.21 -1.83
N LEU A 29 10.79 2.15 -2.57
CA LEU A 29 10.73 2.41 -4.00
C LEU A 29 10.06 3.75 -4.25
N GLN A 30 10.82 4.68 -4.82
CA GLN A 30 10.25 5.91 -5.34
C GLN A 30 9.75 5.67 -6.76
N ILE A 31 8.45 5.88 -6.96
CA ILE A 31 7.79 5.71 -8.25
C ILE A 31 7.40 7.09 -8.75
N GLY A 32 8.06 7.51 -9.85
CA GLY A 32 7.72 8.72 -10.58
C GLY A 32 6.45 8.49 -11.38
N ILE A 33 5.31 8.91 -10.85
CA ILE A 33 4.02 8.92 -11.54
C ILE A 33 3.36 10.28 -11.38
N GLU A 34 2.59 10.64 -12.41
CA GLU A 34 1.75 11.81 -12.38
C GLU A 34 0.57 11.64 -11.40
N PRO A 35 -0.02 12.74 -10.93
CA PRO A 35 -1.33 12.77 -10.28
C PRO A 35 -2.37 11.85 -10.95
N GLY A 36 -2.95 10.92 -10.18
CA GLY A 36 -3.92 9.94 -10.67
C GLY A 36 -3.31 8.73 -11.39
N GLY A 37 -1.98 8.63 -11.40
CA GLY A 37 -1.24 7.55 -12.04
C GLY A 37 -1.53 6.17 -11.43
N VAL A 38 -1.36 5.14 -12.25
CA VAL A 38 -1.58 3.75 -11.86
C VAL A 38 -0.24 3.02 -11.84
N ILE A 39 0.12 2.49 -10.67
CA ILE A 39 1.33 1.73 -10.41
C ILE A 39 1.04 0.25 -10.68
N PRO A 40 1.77 -0.43 -11.58
CA PRO A 40 1.62 -1.87 -11.73
C PRO A 40 2.01 -2.60 -10.44
N LEU A 41 1.19 -3.55 -9.98
CA LEU A 41 1.55 -4.33 -8.79
C LEU A 41 2.85 -5.14 -9.02
N THR A 42 3.18 -5.47 -10.26
CA THR A 42 4.46 -6.10 -10.64
C THR A 42 5.66 -5.21 -10.32
N THR A 43 5.55 -3.90 -10.52
CA THR A 43 6.56 -2.90 -10.10
C THR A 43 6.64 -2.79 -8.58
N SER A 44 5.50 -2.99 -7.90
CA SER A 44 5.41 -3.11 -6.44
C SER A 44 5.76 -4.50 -5.91
N THR A 45 6.27 -5.44 -6.70
CA THR A 45 6.56 -6.81 -6.21
C THR A 45 7.93 -7.36 -6.63
N ALA A 46 8.71 -6.61 -7.42
CA ALA A 46 10.11 -6.95 -7.67
C ALA A 46 10.94 -6.96 -6.34
N PRO A 47 11.88 -7.91 -6.17
CA PRO A 47 12.28 -8.43 -4.85
C PRO A 47 13.33 -7.54 -4.15
N PRO A 48 13.35 -7.53 -2.80
CA PRO A 48 13.67 -8.72 -1.99
C PRO A 48 12.47 -9.26 -1.20
N LYS A 49 12.61 -10.49 -0.66
CA LYS A 49 11.75 -10.97 0.43
C LYS A 49 11.72 -9.90 1.54
N GLY A 50 10.54 -9.51 2.01
CA GLY A 50 10.42 -8.55 3.12
C GLY A 50 9.38 -7.46 2.89
N PHE A 51 9.64 -6.30 3.47
CA PHE A 51 8.79 -5.12 3.46
C PHE A 51 9.08 -4.26 2.23
N GLY A 52 8.06 -3.56 1.72
CA GLY A 52 8.30 -2.59 0.67
C GLY A 52 7.42 -1.37 0.83
N GLN A 53 8.04 -0.19 0.90
CA GLN A 53 7.34 1.08 0.86
C GLN A 53 7.34 1.61 -0.57
N LEU A 54 6.16 1.87 -1.12
CA LEU A 54 6.02 2.68 -2.32
C LEU A 54 5.81 4.13 -1.91
N THR A 55 6.64 5.00 -2.44
CA THR A 55 6.44 6.45 -2.35
C THR A 55 6.13 6.99 -3.73
N SER A 56 5.02 7.71 -3.87
CA SER A 56 4.68 8.37 -5.13
C SER A 56 5.16 9.84 -5.12
N SER A 57 5.64 10.33 -6.26
CA SER A 57 5.87 11.78 -6.42
C SER A 57 4.57 12.60 -6.43
N ALA A 58 3.43 11.94 -6.64
CA ALA A 58 2.09 12.53 -6.68
C ALA A 58 1.44 12.65 -5.29
N SER A 59 2.13 12.26 -4.23
CA SER A 59 1.66 12.34 -2.84
C SER A 59 1.51 13.81 -2.46
N THR A 60 0.29 14.33 -2.58
CA THR A 60 -0.01 15.70 -2.19
C THR A 60 0.07 15.84 -0.66
N PRO A 61 0.50 16.98 -0.11
CA PRO A 61 0.63 17.21 1.35
C PRO A 61 -0.68 17.13 2.15
N ALA A 62 -1.78 16.69 1.55
CA ALA A 62 -3.15 16.91 2.01
C ALA A 62 -3.59 16.06 3.20
N GLU A 63 -2.69 15.29 3.82
CA GLU A 63 -3.00 14.40 4.94
C GLU A 63 -2.20 14.75 6.20
N GLN A 64 -1.84 16.03 6.34
CA GLN A 64 -1.47 16.60 7.64
C GLN A 64 -2.72 16.66 8.54
N PRO A 65 -2.68 16.16 9.80
CA PRO A 65 -3.79 16.31 10.73
C PRO A 65 -4.13 17.80 10.89
N GLY A 66 -5.34 18.20 10.47
CA GLY A 66 -5.81 19.59 10.53
C GLY A 66 -6.10 20.25 9.18
N TRP A 67 -5.76 19.60 8.05
CA TRP A 67 -6.21 20.06 6.73
C TRP A 67 -7.54 19.40 6.37
N ALA A 68 -8.59 20.20 6.16
CA ALA A 68 -9.87 19.66 5.68
C ALA A 68 -9.65 18.98 4.31
N PRO A 69 -10.22 17.79 4.05
CA PRO A 69 -10.06 17.12 2.77
C PRO A 69 -10.61 18.02 1.66
N THR A 70 -9.72 18.67 0.91
CA THR A 70 -10.11 19.40 -0.29
C THR A 70 -10.47 18.36 -1.36
N PRO A 71 -11.50 18.56 -2.18
CA PRO A 71 -11.90 17.59 -3.21
C PRO A 71 -10.75 17.22 -4.17
N THR A 72 -9.76 18.11 -4.32
CA THR A 72 -8.56 17.88 -5.12
C THR A 72 -7.66 16.77 -4.60
N CYS A 73 -7.53 16.59 -3.27
CA CYS A 73 -6.66 15.53 -2.72
C CYS A 73 -7.18 14.12 -3.02
N CYS A 74 -8.49 13.97 -3.21
CA CYS A 74 -9.12 12.70 -3.59
C CYS A 74 -8.99 12.39 -5.09
N ASN A 75 -8.69 13.39 -5.90
CA ASN A 75 -8.80 13.31 -7.36
C ASN A 75 -7.47 13.08 -8.08
N THR A 76 -6.37 12.95 -7.35
CA THR A 76 -5.01 12.92 -7.90
C THR A 76 -4.10 11.85 -7.28
N ARG A 77 -4.66 10.96 -6.45
CA ARG A 77 -3.85 9.92 -5.78
C ARG A 77 -3.44 8.83 -6.74
N ALA A 78 -2.25 8.31 -6.49
CA ALA A 78 -1.79 7.05 -7.07
C ALA A 78 -2.75 5.91 -6.72
N SER A 79 -2.83 4.92 -7.60
CA SER A 79 -3.46 3.63 -7.30
C SER A 79 -2.61 2.50 -7.86
N ILE A 80 -2.92 1.26 -7.51
CA ILE A 80 -2.23 0.07 -7.99
C ILE A 80 -3.15 -0.70 -8.95
N SER A 81 -2.60 -1.22 -10.04
CA SER A 81 -3.34 -2.12 -10.94
C SER A 81 -3.19 -3.59 -10.53
N MET A 82 -4.22 -4.38 -10.85
CA MET A 82 -4.20 -5.82 -10.60
C MET A 82 -3.00 -6.48 -11.29
N PRO A 83 -2.36 -7.46 -10.64
CA PRO A 83 -1.32 -8.23 -11.29
C PRO A 83 -1.93 -9.17 -12.35
N PRO A 84 -1.13 -9.67 -13.30
CA PRO A 84 -1.54 -10.75 -14.18
C PRO A 84 -2.00 -11.99 -13.38
N ASN A 85 -2.98 -12.72 -13.92
CA ASN A 85 -3.44 -13.98 -13.32
C ASN A 85 -2.27 -14.96 -13.10
N GLY A 86 -2.26 -15.62 -11.94
CA GLY A 86 -1.19 -16.54 -11.55
C GLY A 86 0.06 -15.87 -10.96
N SER A 87 0.08 -14.53 -10.83
CA SER A 87 1.14 -13.85 -10.09
C SER A 87 1.10 -14.25 -8.62
N SER A 88 2.27 -14.57 -8.07
CA SER A 88 2.47 -14.76 -6.63
C SER A 88 3.26 -13.58 -6.08
N THR A 89 2.89 -13.13 -4.89
CA THR A 89 3.66 -12.14 -4.13
C THR A 89 4.36 -12.85 -2.97
N ARG A 90 5.62 -12.48 -2.72
CA ARG A 90 6.39 -12.96 -1.57
C ARG A 90 6.62 -11.87 -0.52
N ARG A 91 5.89 -10.75 -0.61
CA ARG A 91 5.99 -9.66 0.35
C ARG A 91 5.23 -9.98 1.62
N GLN A 92 5.79 -9.56 2.74
CA GLN A 92 5.09 -9.64 4.02
C GLN A 92 4.09 -8.50 4.16
N GLU A 93 4.45 -7.33 3.62
CA GLU A 93 3.69 -6.09 3.74
C GLU A 93 3.94 -5.15 2.56
N LEU A 94 2.90 -4.40 2.20
CA LEU A 94 2.94 -3.27 1.29
C LEU A 94 2.65 -1.98 2.07
N ALA A 95 3.64 -1.10 2.12
CA ALA A 95 3.54 0.22 2.70
C ALA A 95 3.37 1.27 1.59
N VAL A 96 2.46 2.23 1.75
CA VAL A 96 2.22 3.31 0.79
C VAL A 96 2.10 4.67 1.49
N ASP A 97 2.49 5.72 0.80
CA ASP A 97 2.40 7.11 1.27
C ASP A 97 1.09 7.82 0.87
N PHE A 98 0.12 7.06 0.37
CA PHE A 98 -1.21 7.52 -0.01
C PHE A 98 -2.31 6.71 0.69
N ALA A 99 -3.55 7.18 0.59
CA ALA A 99 -4.66 6.71 1.40
C ALA A 99 -5.16 5.28 1.11
N THR A 100 -4.81 4.70 -0.03
CA THR A 100 -5.35 3.39 -0.44
C THR A 100 -4.61 2.85 -1.67
N PRO A 101 -4.22 1.56 -1.72
CA PRO A 101 -3.66 0.94 -2.93
C PRO A 101 -4.70 0.77 -4.04
N ASP A 102 -5.99 0.77 -3.69
CA ASP A 102 -7.11 0.69 -4.62
C ASP A 102 -7.40 2.02 -5.34
N LEU A 103 -8.16 1.95 -6.43
CA LEU A 103 -8.60 3.13 -7.20
C LEU A 103 -9.18 4.22 -6.29
N PRO A 104 -8.95 5.50 -6.59
CA PRO A 104 -9.52 6.61 -5.82
C PRO A 104 -11.05 6.69 -6.00
N THR A 105 -11.75 7.23 -4.99
CA THR A 105 -13.22 7.15 -4.87
C THR A 105 -13.98 7.64 -6.11
N TYR A 106 -13.52 8.71 -6.75
CA TYR A 106 -14.17 9.28 -7.95
C TYR A 106 -14.09 8.39 -9.20
N GLN A 107 -13.16 7.42 -9.23
CA GLN A 107 -13.04 6.44 -10.32
C GLN A 107 -13.77 5.13 -10.02
N ARG A 108 -14.32 4.97 -8.81
CA ARG A 108 -14.98 3.73 -8.41
C ARG A 108 -16.38 3.66 -9.00
N THR A 109 -16.72 2.48 -9.52
CA THR A 109 -18.10 2.18 -9.88
C THR A 109 -18.90 1.77 -8.64
N ALA A 110 -20.22 1.73 -8.73
CA ALA A 110 -21.07 1.22 -7.64
C ALA A 110 -20.79 -0.26 -7.28
N ARG A 111 -20.13 -1.02 -8.17
CA ARG A 111 -19.74 -2.42 -7.95
C ARG A 111 -18.28 -2.56 -7.50
N PHE A 112 -17.60 -1.45 -7.20
CA PHE A 112 -16.21 -1.49 -6.77
C PHE A 112 -16.09 -2.24 -5.45
N ASP A 113 -15.25 -3.28 -5.44
CA ASP A 113 -15.15 -4.21 -4.32
C ASP A 113 -13.73 -4.30 -3.75
N TRP A 114 -12.90 -3.28 -3.95
CA TRP A 114 -11.52 -3.22 -3.42
C TRP A 114 -10.62 -4.37 -3.91
N PRO A 115 -10.50 -4.55 -5.24
CA PRO A 115 -9.83 -5.71 -5.82
C PRO A 115 -8.36 -5.82 -5.40
N ILE A 116 -7.64 -4.71 -5.22
CA ILE A 116 -6.22 -4.74 -4.85
C ILE A 116 -6.06 -5.17 -3.41
N ARG A 117 -6.78 -4.53 -2.48
CA ARG A 117 -6.76 -4.88 -1.07
C ARG A 117 -7.20 -6.32 -0.84
N ARG A 118 -8.28 -6.76 -1.50
CA ARG A 118 -8.74 -8.15 -1.45
C ARG A 118 -7.67 -9.12 -1.95
N TYR A 119 -7.02 -8.81 -3.08
CA TYR A 119 -5.95 -9.63 -3.62
C TYR A 119 -4.78 -9.74 -2.63
N LEU A 120 -4.27 -8.61 -2.13
CA LEU A 120 -3.12 -8.56 -1.21
C LEU A 120 -3.40 -9.32 0.09
N LEU A 121 -4.52 -9.02 0.75
CA LEU A 121 -4.91 -9.63 2.02
C LEU A 121 -5.19 -11.13 1.88
N ARG A 122 -5.76 -11.58 0.75
CA ARG A 122 -5.97 -13.02 0.48
C ARG A 122 -4.67 -13.79 0.34
N HIS A 123 -3.61 -13.12 -0.14
CA HIS A 123 -2.25 -13.68 -0.21
C HIS A 123 -1.44 -13.40 1.06
N GLY A 124 -2.10 -12.92 2.12
CA GLY A 124 -1.48 -12.65 3.40
C GLY A 124 -0.59 -11.41 3.44
N VAL A 125 -0.56 -10.56 2.41
CA VAL A 125 0.23 -9.32 2.44
C VAL A 125 -0.48 -8.28 3.29
N LEU A 126 0.17 -7.80 4.35
CA LEU A 126 -0.33 -6.70 5.19
C LEU A 126 -0.26 -5.37 4.42
N ILE A 127 -1.08 -4.39 4.79
CA ILE A 127 -1.08 -3.08 4.11
C ILE A 127 -0.94 -1.97 5.14
N THR A 128 -0.01 -1.05 4.91
CA THR A 128 0.11 0.18 5.70
C THR A 128 0.00 1.38 4.79
N GLU A 129 -0.90 2.30 5.15
CA GLU A 129 -1.30 3.44 4.34
C GLU A 129 -0.96 4.75 5.06
N HIS A 130 -1.07 5.87 4.36
CA HIS A 130 -0.85 7.19 4.94
C HIS A 130 0.55 7.42 5.54
N LEU A 131 1.57 6.72 5.03
CA LEU A 131 2.93 6.94 5.49
C LEU A 131 3.46 8.28 5.02
N LYS A 132 4.26 8.93 5.84
CA LYS A 132 5.06 10.06 5.37
C LYS A 132 6.05 9.56 4.30
N PRO A 133 6.19 10.24 3.15
CA PRO A 133 7.18 9.87 2.15
C PRO A 133 8.59 9.84 2.76
N THR A 134 9.29 8.73 2.56
CA THR A 134 10.67 8.49 3.00
C THR A 134 11.64 8.65 1.83
N THR A 135 11.52 9.75 1.06
CA THR A 135 12.29 9.98 -0.17
C THR A 135 13.81 9.89 0.02
N GLY A 136 14.34 10.22 1.20
CA GLY A 136 15.76 10.03 1.54
C GLY A 136 16.22 8.56 1.65
N LEU A 137 15.28 7.62 1.70
CA LEU A 137 15.49 6.17 1.71
C LEU A 137 15.19 5.52 0.35
N ALA A 138 14.81 6.30 -0.67
CA ALA A 138 14.52 5.77 -2.00
C ALA A 138 15.69 4.94 -2.56
N GLY A 139 15.38 3.73 -3.03
CA GLY A 139 16.36 2.76 -3.54
C GLY A 139 17.25 2.13 -2.48
N ARG A 140 17.04 2.44 -1.19
CA ARG A 140 17.83 1.89 -0.08
C ARG A 140 17.10 0.77 0.62
N HIS A 141 17.88 -0.17 1.13
CA HIS A 141 17.41 -1.13 2.10
C HIS A 141 17.33 -0.45 3.47
N ALA A 142 16.25 -0.72 4.20
CA ALA A 142 16.04 -0.22 5.55
C ALA A 142 15.37 -1.30 6.41
N GLU A 143 15.52 -1.19 7.72
CA GLU A 143 14.72 -1.97 8.66
C GLU A 143 13.38 -1.26 8.85
N PHE A 144 12.29 -2.00 8.63
CA PHE A 144 10.94 -1.52 8.85
C PHE A 144 10.41 -2.08 10.17
N ILE A 145 9.70 -1.24 10.92
CA ILE A 145 9.05 -1.63 12.16
C ILE A 145 7.67 -0.99 12.16
N PHE A 146 6.63 -1.81 12.12
CA PHE A 146 5.24 -1.38 12.19
C PHE A 146 4.66 -1.83 13.52
N ARG A 147 4.39 -0.88 14.41
CA ARG A 147 3.74 -1.14 15.70
C ARG A 147 2.37 -0.48 15.72
N PRO A 148 1.36 -1.15 16.30
CA PRO A 148 0.05 -0.57 16.52
C PRO A 148 0.11 0.56 17.56
#